data_AF-A0A269TJH7-F1
#
_entry.id   AF-A0A269TJH7-F1
#
_cell.length_a   1.000
_cell.length_b   1.000
_cell.length_c   1.000
_cell.angle_alpha   90.00
_cell.angle_beta   90.00
_cell.angle_gamma   90.00
#
_symmetry.space_group_name_H-M   'P 1'
#
loop_
_entity.id
_entity.type
_entity.pdbx_description
1 polymer ?
#
loop_
_entity_poly.entity_id
_entity_poly.type
_entity_poly.pdbx_seq_one_letter_code
_entity_poly.pdbx_strand_id
1 'polypeptide(L)'
;WLDNVINANPDVIFIQSAGNDGDVSRGYDKYGAPIKRGYEFELAKYTDSYKLSLNSIVVGAVKEVSPIVAQDFSEWSRKDNYITTSVPDTFEQQTGLEPADTEKHKNGTSYSAPSVTAMISFLKNNYSNYFDKGADSLIAKSALISGSRNNYSTKFKDSYEHVENHLVYEQKIGFGVANFSRMKESLENLDYFVLRSSNGRAKPRSKSIYLSAGDKYRVNITWKNQDSLDWVLRPKSSSDTPAVYDKHFIGPTQLGLTIVKPDNHYYFEHWTARTITATNFTNISGETQRVNTKTIEFKAETSGTYRFNVYFENDDARSKDMDVALTYSKI
;
A
#
# COMPACT_ATOMS: atom_id res chain seq x y z
N TRP A 1 -8.82 -11.80 10.37
CA TRP A 1 -8.26 -12.32 11.65
C TRP A 1 -6.84 -11.82 11.87
N LEU A 2 -5.92 -11.95 10.91
CA LEU A 2 -4.54 -11.48 11.03
C LEU A 2 -4.41 -9.98 11.39
N ASP A 3 -5.23 -9.11 10.80
CA ASP A 3 -5.22 -7.68 11.15
C ASP A 3 -5.51 -7.43 12.64
N ASN A 4 -6.35 -8.25 13.29
CA ASN A 4 -6.61 -8.13 14.73
C ASN A 4 -5.38 -8.54 15.56
N VAL A 5 -4.64 -9.56 15.11
CA VAL A 5 -3.39 -9.98 15.75
C VAL A 5 -2.34 -8.87 15.64
N ILE A 6 -2.17 -8.29 14.45
CA ILE A 6 -1.26 -7.15 14.23
C ILE A 6 -1.72 -5.96 15.06
N ASN A 7 -3.03 -5.72 15.15
CA ASN A 7 -3.56 -4.62 15.93
C ASN A 7 -3.25 -4.74 17.42
N ALA A 8 -3.25 -5.96 17.95
CA ALA A 8 -2.88 -6.25 19.33
C ALA A 8 -1.35 -6.30 19.56
N ASN A 9 -0.56 -6.48 18.49
CA ASN A 9 0.89 -6.61 18.55
C ASN A 9 1.57 -5.68 17.52
N PRO A 10 1.44 -4.36 17.68
CA PRO A 10 1.92 -3.38 16.69
C PRO A 10 3.44 -3.40 16.47
N ASP A 11 4.20 -3.93 17.43
CA ASP A 11 5.67 -4.02 17.37
C ASP A 11 6.16 -5.22 16.55
N VAL A 12 5.24 -6.11 16.18
CA VAL A 12 5.50 -7.28 15.34
C VAL A 12 5.15 -6.94 13.89
N ILE A 13 6.15 -7.01 13.01
CA ILE A 13 6.01 -6.72 11.60
C ILE A 13 5.69 -8.02 10.86
N PHE A 14 4.46 -8.15 10.36
CA PHE A 14 4.04 -9.33 9.61
C PHE A 14 4.28 -9.14 8.12
N ILE A 15 5.09 -10.02 7.54
CA ILE A 15 5.44 -10.02 6.12
C ILE A 15 4.97 -11.36 5.53
N GLN A 16 4.24 -11.30 4.43
CA GLN A 16 3.74 -12.46 3.71
C GLN A 16 4.06 -12.39 2.23
N SER A 17 4.36 -13.54 1.64
CA SER A 17 4.44 -13.69 0.18
C SER A 17 3.05 -13.49 -0.44
N ALA A 18 3.00 -12.89 -1.63
CA ALA A 18 1.74 -12.62 -2.32
C ALA A 18 1.01 -13.90 -2.74
N GLY A 19 1.74 -14.95 -3.13
CA GLY A 19 1.18 -16.15 -3.76
C GLY A 19 1.79 -16.36 -5.15
N ASN A 20 1.67 -17.59 -5.67
CA ASN A 20 2.26 -17.99 -6.95
C ASN A 20 1.20 -18.35 -8.03
N ASP A 21 -0.03 -17.87 -7.87
CA ASP A 21 -1.17 -18.21 -8.73
C ASP A 21 -1.39 -17.25 -9.92
N GLY A 22 -0.53 -16.23 -10.07
CA GLY A 22 -0.57 -15.27 -11.18
C GLY A 22 -1.90 -14.51 -11.27
N ASP A 23 -2.43 -14.37 -12.51
CA ASP A 23 -3.72 -13.72 -12.72
C ASP A 23 -4.92 -14.70 -12.66
N VAL A 24 -5.62 -14.65 -11.54
CA VAL A 24 -6.91 -15.30 -11.30
C VAL A 24 -8.14 -14.42 -11.58
N SER A 25 -7.99 -13.20 -12.14
CA SER A 25 -9.07 -12.21 -12.31
C SER A 25 -10.14 -12.60 -13.32
N ARG A 26 -9.80 -13.49 -14.26
CA ARG A 26 -10.76 -14.06 -15.20
C ARG A 26 -11.45 -15.24 -14.54
N GLY A 27 -12.36 -14.93 -13.63
CA GLY A 27 -13.28 -15.92 -13.07
C GLY A 27 -14.52 -16.15 -13.91
N TYR A 28 -14.73 -15.35 -14.98
CA TYR A 28 -15.76 -15.58 -16.00
C TYR A 28 -15.16 -15.49 -17.41
N ASP A 29 -15.66 -16.30 -18.33
CA ASP A 29 -15.30 -16.22 -19.74
C ASP A 29 -16.00 -15.03 -20.43
N LYS A 30 -15.71 -14.83 -21.73
CA LYS A 30 -16.33 -13.78 -22.54
C LYS A 30 -17.86 -13.88 -22.70
N TYR A 31 -18.45 -14.97 -22.21
CA TYR A 31 -19.90 -15.23 -22.25
C TYR A 31 -20.53 -15.19 -20.85
N GLY A 32 -19.76 -14.79 -19.83
CA GLY A 32 -20.25 -14.68 -18.45
C GLY A 32 -20.36 -16.02 -17.72
N ALA A 33 -19.82 -17.11 -18.27
CA ALA A 33 -19.79 -18.40 -17.58
C ALA A 33 -18.58 -18.47 -16.63
N PRO A 34 -18.75 -18.92 -15.38
CA PRO A 34 -17.62 -19.01 -14.46
C PRO A 34 -16.59 -19.99 -15.00
N ILE A 35 -15.35 -19.52 -15.17
CA ILE A 35 -14.25 -20.39 -15.58
C ILE A 35 -13.99 -21.34 -14.40
N LYS A 36 -14.25 -22.64 -14.59
CA LYS A 36 -13.94 -23.67 -13.60
C LYS A 36 -12.44 -23.71 -13.35
N ARG A 37 -11.97 -22.95 -12.35
CA ARG A 37 -10.56 -22.91 -11.92
C ARG A 37 -10.28 -23.73 -10.66
N GLY A 38 -11.28 -24.44 -10.13
CA GLY A 38 -11.14 -25.29 -8.93
C GLY A 38 -11.30 -24.57 -7.59
N TYR A 39 -11.68 -23.28 -7.58
CA TYR A 39 -11.98 -22.48 -6.39
C TYR A 39 -13.23 -21.60 -6.59
N GLU A 40 -13.87 -21.14 -5.51
CA GLU A 40 -15.09 -20.32 -5.57
C GLU A 40 -14.79 -18.87 -5.98
N PHE A 41 -15.66 -18.27 -6.82
CA PHE A 41 -15.48 -16.92 -7.35
C PHE A 41 -15.45 -15.82 -6.27
N GLU A 42 -16.18 -16.01 -5.15
CA GLU A 42 -16.16 -15.09 -4.01
C GLU A 42 -14.75 -14.96 -3.37
N LEU A 43 -13.90 -15.96 -3.57
CA LEU A 43 -12.55 -15.99 -3.05
C LEU A 43 -11.54 -15.25 -3.95
N ALA A 44 -11.90 -14.98 -5.21
CA ALA A 44 -11.09 -14.18 -6.15
C ALA A 44 -10.99 -12.69 -5.75
N LYS A 45 -11.63 -12.29 -4.64
CA LYS A 45 -11.49 -10.97 -4.00
C LYS A 45 -10.20 -10.83 -3.18
N TYR A 46 -9.53 -11.94 -2.89
CA TYR A 46 -8.31 -12.03 -2.07
C TYR A 46 -7.17 -12.65 -2.87
N THR A 47 -5.94 -12.46 -2.39
CA THR A 47 -4.79 -13.24 -2.83
C THR A 47 -4.84 -14.62 -2.17
N ASP A 48 -4.09 -15.57 -2.71
CA ASP A 48 -4.04 -16.99 -2.36
C ASP A 48 -4.01 -17.23 -0.84
N SER A 49 -4.65 -18.33 -0.45
CA SER A 49 -4.97 -18.75 0.92
C SER A 49 -5.99 -17.86 1.66
N TYR A 50 -6.78 -17.05 0.95
CA TYR A 50 -7.81 -16.17 1.55
C TYR A 50 -7.22 -15.17 2.56
N LYS A 51 -5.97 -14.76 2.36
CA LYS A 51 -5.21 -13.93 3.28
C LYS A 51 -5.64 -12.48 3.18
N LEU A 52 -6.69 -12.13 3.93
CA LEU A 52 -7.11 -10.76 4.12
C LEU A 52 -6.35 -10.13 5.29
N SER A 53 -5.36 -9.29 4.98
CA SER A 53 -4.69 -8.43 5.96
C SER A 53 -4.17 -7.14 5.31
N LEU A 54 -4.82 -6.03 5.66
CA LEU A 54 -4.37 -4.70 5.25
C LEU A 54 -3.25 -4.18 6.17
N ASN A 55 -3.02 -4.74 7.34
CA ASN A 55 -1.91 -4.34 8.22
C ASN A 55 -0.60 -5.08 7.92
N SER A 56 -0.65 -6.25 7.27
CA SER A 56 0.55 -6.98 6.84
C SER A 56 1.24 -6.33 5.64
N ILE A 57 2.52 -6.65 5.45
CA ILE A 57 3.27 -6.34 4.24
C ILE A 57 3.16 -7.54 3.29
N VAL A 58 2.57 -7.32 2.11
CA VAL A 58 2.41 -8.36 1.08
C VAL A 58 3.46 -8.17 0.00
N VAL A 59 4.28 -9.20 -0.25
CA VAL A 59 5.45 -9.13 -1.11
C VAL A 59 5.26 -9.98 -2.37
N GLY A 60 5.20 -9.32 -3.53
CA GLY A 60 5.21 -9.98 -4.83
C GLY A 60 6.63 -10.28 -5.32
N ALA A 61 6.74 -10.78 -6.55
CA ALA A 61 8.02 -11.12 -7.18
C ALA A 61 8.23 -10.39 -8.51
N VAL A 62 9.46 -9.95 -8.76
CA VAL A 62 9.90 -9.40 -10.05
C VAL A 62 11.04 -10.20 -10.63
N LYS A 63 11.07 -10.33 -11.96
CA LYS A 63 12.16 -10.95 -12.71
C LYS A 63 13.33 -9.99 -12.88
N GLU A 64 13.01 -8.73 -13.19
CA GLU A 64 13.99 -7.68 -13.51
C GLU A 64 13.61 -6.39 -12.76
N VAL A 65 14.61 -5.61 -12.37
CA VAL A 65 14.44 -4.34 -11.63
C VAL A 65 14.71 -3.10 -12.48
N SER A 66 15.24 -3.27 -13.70
CA SER A 66 15.54 -2.18 -14.63
C SER A 66 15.63 -2.70 -16.08
N PRO A 67 14.53 -2.63 -16.87
CA PRO A 67 13.19 -2.17 -16.49
C PRO A 67 12.53 -3.11 -15.48
N ILE A 68 11.52 -2.63 -14.75
CA ILE A 68 10.81 -3.46 -13.78
C ILE A 68 9.88 -4.40 -14.52
N VAL A 69 10.07 -5.70 -14.34
CA VAL A 69 9.27 -6.75 -14.98
C VAL A 69 8.76 -7.71 -13.90
N ALA A 70 7.44 -7.80 -13.74
CA ALA A 70 6.81 -8.71 -12.80
C ALA A 70 7.05 -10.19 -13.19
N GLN A 71 7.13 -11.08 -12.20
CA GLN A 71 7.03 -12.52 -12.47
C GLN A 71 5.59 -12.88 -12.85
N ASP A 72 5.43 -13.75 -13.85
CA ASP A 72 4.09 -14.13 -14.34
C ASP A 72 3.28 -14.93 -13.32
N PHE A 73 3.96 -15.74 -12.50
CA PHE A 73 3.32 -16.48 -11.41
C PHE A 73 3.04 -15.60 -10.19
N SER A 74 3.66 -14.42 -10.05
CA SER A 74 3.39 -13.58 -8.88
C SER A 74 1.93 -13.17 -8.90
N GLU A 75 1.23 -13.47 -7.82
CA GLU A 75 -0.20 -13.20 -7.77
C GLU A 75 -0.50 -11.71 -7.84
N TRP A 76 -1.64 -11.35 -8.44
CA TRP A 76 -2.07 -9.96 -8.59
C TRP A 76 -2.96 -9.52 -7.45
N SER A 77 -2.85 -8.23 -7.15
CA SER A 77 -3.68 -7.56 -6.16
C SER A 77 -5.16 -7.54 -6.56
N ARG A 78 -6.05 -7.65 -5.57
CA ARG A 78 -7.50 -7.76 -5.77
C ARG A 78 -8.26 -6.58 -5.18
N LYS A 79 -9.59 -6.67 -5.12
CA LYS A 79 -10.45 -5.60 -4.58
C LYS A 79 -10.22 -5.35 -3.10
N ASP A 80 -10.13 -6.42 -2.31
CA ASP A 80 -10.14 -6.35 -0.85
C ASP A 80 -8.75 -6.46 -0.21
N ASN A 81 -7.70 -6.61 -1.04
CA ASN A 81 -6.31 -6.65 -0.58
C ASN A 81 -5.36 -6.06 -1.63
N TYR A 82 -4.08 -5.92 -1.28
CA TYR A 82 -3.12 -5.29 -2.17
C TYR A 82 -1.69 -5.76 -1.91
N ILE A 83 -0.90 -5.91 -2.98
CA ILE A 83 0.56 -6.09 -2.89
C ILE A 83 1.17 -4.78 -2.40
N THR A 84 1.98 -4.86 -1.36
CA THR A 84 2.67 -3.70 -0.79
C THR A 84 3.89 -3.33 -1.63
N THR A 85 4.71 -4.32 -1.99
CA THR A 85 5.91 -4.14 -2.81
C THR A 85 6.21 -5.45 -3.52
N SER A 86 7.11 -5.42 -4.49
CA SER A 86 7.78 -6.63 -4.98
C SER A 86 9.30 -6.49 -4.87
N VAL A 87 10.02 -7.62 -4.94
CA VAL A 87 11.49 -7.67 -5.03
C VAL A 87 11.90 -8.87 -5.89
N PRO A 88 13.15 -8.93 -6.37
CA PRO A 88 13.67 -10.12 -7.01
C PRO A 88 13.48 -11.35 -6.13
N ASP A 89 13.21 -12.48 -6.76
CA ASP A 89 12.91 -13.73 -6.10
C ASP A 89 13.87 -14.86 -6.47
N THR A 90 14.79 -14.58 -7.39
CA THR A 90 15.84 -15.50 -7.80
C THR A 90 17.13 -15.12 -7.08
N PHE A 91 17.66 -16.04 -6.29
CA PHE A 91 18.92 -15.87 -5.57
C PHE A 91 19.85 -17.04 -5.87
N GLU A 92 21.16 -16.76 -5.94
CA GLU A 92 22.16 -17.81 -6.02
C GLU A 92 22.31 -18.50 -4.65
N GLN A 93 21.96 -19.78 -4.60
CA GLN A 93 22.09 -20.56 -3.37
C GLN A 93 23.58 -20.92 -3.14
N GLN A 94 24.22 -20.29 -2.16
CA GLN A 94 25.63 -20.56 -1.83
C GLN A 94 25.85 -21.79 -0.94
N THR A 95 24.78 -22.35 -0.36
CA THR A 95 24.86 -23.39 0.69
C THR A 95 24.05 -24.65 0.39
N GLY A 96 23.62 -24.84 -0.87
CA GLY A 96 22.85 -26.02 -1.27
C GLY A 96 23.69 -27.29 -1.22
N LEU A 97 23.20 -28.32 -0.52
CA LEU A 97 23.75 -29.68 -0.48
C LEU A 97 23.26 -30.55 -1.66
N GLU A 98 22.46 -29.98 -2.57
CA GLU A 98 21.85 -30.70 -3.69
C GLU A 98 22.89 -30.96 -4.81
N PRO A 99 22.84 -32.12 -5.50
CA PRO A 99 23.72 -32.40 -6.63
C PRO A 99 23.59 -31.31 -7.69
N ALA A 100 24.71 -30.95 -8.33
CA ALA A 100 24.88 -29.83 -9.26
C ALA A 100 23.89 -29.75 -10.45
N ASP A 101 23.06 -30.77 -10.65
CA ASP A 101 22.06 -30.93 -11.73
C ASP A 101 20.60 -30.66 -11.34
N THR A 102 20.31 -30.32 -10.07
CA THR A 102 18.95 -29.93 -9.65
C THR A 102 18.86 -28.41 -9.48
N GLU A 103 18.21 -27.76 -10.47
CA GLU A 103 17.80 -26.36 -10.53
C GLU A 103 18.48 -25.39 -9.54
N LYS A 104 19.63 -24.82 -9.95
CA LYS A 104 20.37 -23.77 -9.20
C LYS A 104 19.55 -22.51 -8.88
N HIS A 105 18.36 -22.37 -9.46
CA HIS A 105 17.52 -21.19 -9.34
C HIS A 105 16.08 -21.62 -9.03
N LYS A 106 15.76 -21.75 -7.74
CA LYS A 106 14.35 -21.79 -7.31
C LYS A 106 13.82 -20.35 -7.30
N ASN A 107 12.60 -20.19 -7.80
CA ASN A 107 11.88 -18.93 -7.85
C ASN A 107 10.54 -19.06 -7.12
N GLY A 108 9.89 -17.94 -6.83
CA GLY A 108 8.64 -17.89 -6.09
C GLY A 108 8.59 -16.72 -5.12
N THR A 109 7.38 -16.23 -4.84
CA THR A 109 7.16 -15.16 -3.86
C THR A 109 7.61 -15.52 -2.43
N SER A 110 7.77 -16.82 -2.15
CA SER A 110 8.39 -17.34 -0.92
C SER A 110 9.87 -16.93 -0.75
N TYR A 111 10.57 -16.63 -1.84
CA TYR A 111 11.96 -16.16 -1.83
C TYR A 111 12.05 -14.62 -1.79
N SER A 112 11.04 -13.91 -2.28
CA SER A 112 11.02 -12.44 -2.27
C SER A 112 10.67 -11.86 -0.88
N ALA A 113 9.74 -12.48 -0.13
CA ALA A 113 9.36 -12.02 1.20
C ALA A 113 10.52 -11.97 2.24
N PRO A 114 11.45 -12.96 2.30
CA PRO A 114 12.64 -12.88 3.13
C PRO A 114 13.54 -11.68 2.85
N SER A 115 13.67 -11.22 1.60
CA SER A 115 14.51 -10.05 1.28
C SER A 115 13.95 -8.77 1.87
N VAL A 116 12.63 -8.58 1.80
CA VAL A 116 11.94 -7.46 2.48
C VAL A 116 12.09 -7.56 3.99
N THR A 117 12.01 -8.78 4.54
CA THR A 117 12.25 -9.05 5.97
C THR A 117 13.66 -8.62 6.39
N ALA A 118 14.67 -8.96 5.60
CA ALA A 118 16.06 -8.56 5.86
C ALA A 118 16.23 -7.03 5.79
N MET A 119 15.68 -6.37 4.76
CA MET A 119 15.71 -4.91 4.64
C MET A 119 15.10 -4.22 5.88
N ILE A 120 13.92 -4.66 6.31
CA ILE A 120 13.25 -4.11 7.49
C ILE A 120 14.05 -4.39 8.76
N SER A 121 14.63 -5.59 8.90
CA SER A 121 15.48 -5.94 10.04
C SER A 121 16.71 -5.04 10.14
N PHE A 122 17.38 -4.75 9.01
CA PHE A 122 18.49 -3.81 8.99
C PHE A 122 18.06 -2.39 9.36
N LEU A 123 16.89 -1.93 8.90
CA LEU A 123 16.37 -0.62 9.28
C LEU A 123 16.08 -0.57 10.79
N LYS A 124 15.37 -1.57 11.33
CA LYS A 124 15.02 -1.62 12.75
C LYS A 124 16.25 -1.68 13.64
N ASN A 125 17.27 -2.46 13.25
CA ASN A 125 18.50 -2.62 14.03
C ASN A 125 19.35 -1.34 14.05
N ASN A 126 19.49 -0.65 12.91
CA ASN A 126 20.38 0.49 12.78
C ASN A 126 19.71 1.86 13.04
N TYR A 127 18.37 1.92 12.99
CA TYR A 127 17.57 3.14 13.07
C TYR A 127 16.38 2.96 14.04
N SER A 128 16.59 2.24 15.14
CA SER A 128 15.55 1.87 16.12
C SER A 128 14.80 3.08 16.69
N ASN A 129 15.49 4.21 16.88
CA ASN A 129 14.91 5.46 17.37
C ASN A 129 13.74 5.99 16.53
N TYR A 130 13.66 5.63 15.24
CA TYR A 130 12.51 5.97 14.41
C TYR A 130 11.32 5.03 14.62
N PHE A 131 11.60 3.76 14.92
CA PHE A 131 10.61 2.73 15.24
C PHE A 131 9.99 2.96 16.63
N ASP A 132 10.79 3.39 17.61
CA ASP A 132 10.35 3.74 18.98
C ASP A 132 9.29 4.87 19.03
N LYS A 133 9.01 5.54 17.91
CA LYS A 133 7.97 6.58 17.79
C LYS A 133 6.54 6.02 17.77
N GLY A 134 6.35 4.73 17.50
CA GLY A 134 5.01 4.17 17.37
C GLY A 134 5.00 2.71 16.90
N ALA A 135 3.91 2.31 16.25
CA ALA A 135 3.74 0.94 15.78
C ALA A 135 4.75 0.55 14.68
N ASP A 136 5.67 -0.37 14.98
CA ASP A 136 6.68 -0.85 14.04
C ASP A 136 6.10 -1.38 12.73
N SER A 137 4.99 -2.13 12.81
CA SER A 137 4.30 -2.68 11.65
C SER A 137 3.84 -1.57 10.70
N LEU A 138 3.38 -0.44 11.25
CA LEU A 138 2.88 0.69 10.49
C LEU A 138 4.02 1.52 9.90
N ILE A 139 5.05 1.77 10.72
CA ILE A 139 6.25 2.52 10.33
C ILE A 139 6.99 1.80 9.20
N ALA A 140 7.26 0.50 9.35
CA ALA A 140 7.93 -0.30 8.33
C ALA A 140 7.13 -0.31 7.02
N LYS A 141 5.81 -0.52 7.10
CA LYS A 141 4.95 -0.56 5.92
C LYS A 141 4.93 0.78 5.19
N SER A 142 4.78 1.89 5.92
CA SER A 142 4.78 3.23 5.31
C SER A 142 6.12 3.55 4.65
N ALA A 143 7.24 3.31 5.34
CA ALA A 143 8.57 3.55 4.81
C ALA A 143 8.86 2.68 3.57
N LEU A 144 8.39 1.43 3.56
CA LEU A 144 8.49 0.53 2.41
C LEU A 144 7.71 1.04 1.20
N ILE A 145 6.45 1.44 1.36
CA ILE A 145 5.61 1.96 0.28
C ILE A 145 6.20 3.24 -0.31
N SER A 146 6.61 4.18 0.56
CA SER A 146 7.28 5.42 0.17
C SER A 146 8.64 5.16 -0.49
N GLY A 147 9.35 4.11 -0.10
CA GLY A 147 10.66 3.73 -0.64
C GLY A 147 10.61 2.89 -1.92
N SER A 148 9.46 2.35 -2.32
CA SER A 148 9.35 1.47 -3.49
C SER A 148 9.26 2.26 -4.80
N ARG A 149 9.70 1.72 -5.93
CA ARG A 149 9.66 2.41 -7.24
C ARG A 149 9.15 1.49 -8.35
N ASN A 150 8.33 2.02 -9.25
CA ASN A 150 7.87 1.30 -10.44
C ASN A 150 8.28 2.04 -11.72
N ASN A 151 7.95 1.46 -12.88
CA ASN A 151 8.25 2.06 -14.18
C ASN A 151 7.59 3.44 -14.37
N TYR A 152 6.43 3.69 -13.77
CA TYR A 152 5.76 4.99 -13.83
C TYR A 152 6.52 6.05 -13.04
N SER A 153 6.96 5.73 -11.82
CA SER A 153 7.80 6.60 -11.00
C SER A 153 9.15 6.89 -11.64
N THR A 154 9.78 5.88 -12.27
CA THR A 154 11.05 6.08 -12.99
C THR A 154 10.85 6.98 -14.20
N LYS A 155 9.79 6.78 -14.99
CA LYS A 155 9.45 7.69 -16.09
C LYS A 155 9.14 9.09 -15.59
N PHE A 156 8.44 9.21 -14.46
CA PHE A 156 8.19 10.49 -13.82
C PHE A 156 9.50 11.18 -13.40
N LYS A 157 10.53 10.43 -12.98
CA LYS A 157 11.86 10.98 -12.70
C LYS A 157 12.49 11.62 -13.94
N ASP A 158 12.33 11.01 -15.11
CA ASP A 158 12.98 11.43 -16.35
C ASP A 158 12.12 12.41 -17.19
N SER A 159 10.83 12.55 -16.88
CA SER A 159 9.94 13.45 -17.65
C SER A 159 10.15 14.93 -17.34
N TYR A 160 10.07 15.74 -18.40
CA TYR A 160 9.92 17.20 -18.33
C TYR A 160 8.46 17.63 -18.13
N GLU A 161 7.50 16.77 -18.48
CA GLU A 161 6.07 17.05 -18.34
C GLU A 161 5.64 17.12 -16.86
N HIS A 162 4.78 18.09 -16.56
CA HIS A 162 4.20 18.28 -15.23
C HIS A 162 3.14 17.20 -14.98
N VAL A 163 3.53 16.13 -14.30
CA VAL A 163 2.64 15.05 -13.91
C VAL A 163 2.55 15.04 -12.38
N GLU A 164 1.37 15.35 -11.84
CA GLU A 164 1.09 15.25 -10.41
C GLU A 164 0.11 14.11 -10.15
N ASN A 165 0.33 13.39 -9.06
CA ASN A 165 -0.58 12.38 -8.54
C ASN A 165 -1.02 11.36 -9.61
N HIS A 166 -0.04 10.81 -10.34
CA HIS A 166 -0.27 9.75 -11.31
C HIS A 166 -0.48 8.39 -10.63
N LEU A 167 -0.86 7.38 -11.42
CA LEU A 167 -1.01 6.01 -10.96
C LEU A 167 0.36 5.42 -10.60
N VAL A 168 0.67 5.43 -9.31
CA VAL A 168 1.90 4.84 -8.73
C VAL A 168 1.71 3.40 -8.27
N TYR A 169 0.48 2.90 -8.31
CA TYR A 169 0.16 1.55 -7.91
C TYR A 169 -0.10 0.68 -9.13
N GLU A 170 0.55 -0.47 -9.21
CA GLU A 170 0.34 -1.47 -10.25
C GLU A 170 -0.01 -2.82 -9.59
N GLN A 171 -1.07 -3.47 -10.06
CA GLN A 171 -1.59 -4.65 -9.38
C GLN A 171 -0.60 -5.81 -9.25
N LYS A 172 0.32 -5.97 -10.20
CA LYS A 172 1.31 -7.06 -10.21
C LYS A 172 2.48 -6.84 -9.27
N ILE A 173 2.86 -5.57 -9.07
CA ILE A 173 4.09 -5.22 -8.33
C ILE A 173 3.85 -4.32 -7.12
N GLY A 174 2.58 -3.99 -6.84
CA GLY A 174 2.18 -3.09 -5.77
C GLY A 174 2.66 -1.66 -6.01
N PHE A 175 3.28 -1.07 -5.00
CA PHE A 175 3.88 0.26 -5.07
C PHE A 175 5.25 0.27 -5.77
N GLY A 176 5.69 -0.89 -6.29
CA GLY A 176 6.92 -1.06 -7.06
C GLY A 176 7.92 -1.98 -6.39
N VAL A 177 9.17 -1.91 -6.86
CA VAL A 177 10.29 -2.66 -6.32
C VAL A 177 10.85 -1.94 -5.08
N ALA A 178 11.05 -2.67 -3.99
CA ALA A 178 11.62 -2.10 -2.76
C ALA A 178 13.04 -1.57 -3.00
N ASN A 179 13.32 -0.33 -2.58
CA ASN A 179 14.64 0.26 -2.65
C ASN A 179 15.12 0.65 -1.26
N PHE A 180 16.11 -0.07 -0.73
CA PHE A 180 16.59 0.10 0.65
C PHE A 180 17.02 1.54 0.96
N SER A 181 17.72 2.22 0.05
CA SER A 181 18.17 3.60 0.25
C SER A 181 16.98 4.56 0.39
N ARG A 182 15.94 4.38 -0.45
CA ARG A 182 14.72 5.20 -0.39
C ARG A 182 13.83 4.83 0.79
N MET A 183 13.84 3.58 1.24
CA MET A 183 13.17 3.17 2.48
C MET A 183 13.80 3.84 3.70
N LYS A 184 15.14 3.85 3.76
CA LYS A 184 15.90 4.56 4.79
C LYS A 184 15.54 6.06 4.79
N GLU A 185 15.62 6.72 3.63
CA GLU A 185 15.24 8.13 3.49
C GLU A 185 13.79 8.37 3.94
N SER A 186 12.87 7.45 3.59
CA SER A 186 11.47 7.52 4.02
C SER A 186 11.30 7.40 5.53
N LEU A 187 12.10 6.56 6.19
CA LEU A 187 12.11 6.39 7.63
C LEU A 187 12.67 7.63 8.34
N GLU A 188 13.76 8.21 7.82
CA GLU A 188 14.34 9.44 8.34
C GLU A 188 13.35 10.62 8.29
N ASN A 189 12.46 10.59 7.31
CA ASN A 189 11.39 11.55 7.06
C ASN A 189 10.02 11.17 7.68
N LEU A 190 10.00 10.26 8.66
CA LEU A 190 8.77 9.82 9.34
C LEU A 190 8.17 10.89 10.26
N ASP A 191 6.86 11.15 10.07
CA ASP A 191 5.97 11.79 11.03
C ASP A 191 4.91 10.77 11.47
N TYR A 192 5.03 10.26 12.70
CA TYR A 192 4.05 9.35 13.31
C TYR A 192 3.12 10.14 14.23
N PHE A 193 1.81 9.97 14.10
CA PHE A 193 0.84 10.68 14.91
C PHE A 193 -0.50 9.95 15.03
N VAL A 194 -1.26 10.30 16.07
CA VAL A 194 -2.66 9.92 16.21
C VAL A 194 -3.52 10.96 15.51
N LEU A 195 -4.24 10.55 14.48
CA LEU A 195 -5.31 11.35 13.86
C LEU A 195 -6.54 11.27 14.77
N ARG A 196 -6.98 12.41 15.30
CA ARG A 196 -8.15 12.44 16.20
C ARG A 196 -9.42 12.27 15.39
N SER A 197 -10.42 11.60 15.95
CA SER A 197 -11.77 11.47 15.37
C SER A 197 -12.37 12.80 14.87
N SER A 198 -12.05 13.91 15.56
CA SER A 198 -12.48 15.26 15.15
C SER A 198 -11.77 15.86 13.92
N ASN A 199 -10.73 15.19 13.39
CA ASN A 199 -9.97 15.67 12.23
C ASN A 199 -10.68 15.32 10.91
N GLY A 200 -11.74 16.07 10.59
CA GLY A 200 -12.37 16.04 9.26
C GLY A 200 -11.66 16.97 8.25
N ARG A 201 -12.16 16.99 7.01
CA ARG A 201 -11.60 17.80 5.91
C ARG A 201 -11.46 19.30 6.24
N ALA A 202 -12.36 19.85 7.04
CA ALA A 202 -12.33 21.26 7.46
C ALA A 202 -11.27 21.55 8.56
N LYS A 203 -10.86 20.53 9.32
CA LYS A 203 -9.88 20.64 10.41
C LYS A 203 -8.87 19.48 10.34
N PRO A 204 -8.08 19.41 9.25
CA PRO A 204 -7.14 18.32 9.08
C PRO A 204 -5.99 18.41 10.09
N ARG A 205 -5.30 17.27 10.30
CA ARG A 205 -3.98 17.28 10.91
C ARG A 205 -2.97 17.71 9.85
N SER A 206 -2.28 18.82 10.10
CA SER A 206 -1.33 19.41 9.14
C SER A 206 0.12 19.24 9.58
N LYS A 207 1.01 18.86 8.66
CA LYS A 207 2.47 18.87 8.80
C LYS A 207 3.07 19.78 7.73
N SER A 208 3.96 20.67 8.13
CA SER A 208 4.66 21.58 7.20
C SER A 208 6.09 21.09 6.96
N ILE A 209 6.52 21.09 5.71
CA ILE A 209 7.85 20.63 5.29
C ILE A 209 8.39 21.57 4.22
N TYR A 210 9.64 22.01 4.37
CA TYR A 210 10.31 22.79 3.35
C TYR A 210 10.86 21.87 2.25
N LEU A 211 10.52 22.15 1.00
CA LEU A 211 10.98 21.40 -0.16
C LEU A 211 11.66 22.35 -1.16
N SER A 212 12.64 21.83 -1.89
CA SER A 212 13.38 22.59 -2.89
C SER A 212 12.74 22.44 -4.27
N ALA A 213 12.65 23.54 -5.01
CA ALA A 213 12.17 23.54 -6.39
C ALA A 213 12.96 22.53 -7.25
N GLY A 214 12.26 21.83 -8.11
CA GLY A 214 12.84 20.86 -9.05
C GLY A 214 12.88 19.43 -8.51
N ASP A 215 12.96 19.24 -7.20
CA ASP A 215 12.98 17.91 -6.59
C ASP A 215 11.62 17.19 -6.76
N LYS A 216 11.68 15.88 -6.96
CA LYS A 216 10.52 14.98 -7.13
C LYS A 216 10.39 14.08 -5.91
N TYR A 217 9.19 13.95 -5.38
CA TYR A 217 8.93 13.24 -4.12
C TYR A 217 7.79 12.25 -4.27
N ARG A 218 7.91 11.13 -3.57
CA ARG A 218 6.78 10.28 -3.19
C ARG A 218 6.46 10.51 -1.73
N VAL A 219 5.20 10.78 -1.44
CA VAL A 219 4.67 10.90 -0.07
C VAL A 219 3.64 9.81 0.13
N ASN A 220 3.66 9.20 1.31
CA ASN A 220 2.72 8.15 1.69
C ASN A 220 2.18 8.42 3.09
N ILE A 221 0.88 8.15 3.27
CA ILE A 221 0.31 7.88 4.57
C ILE A 221 -0.13 6.43 4.63
N THR A 222 0.15 5.73 5.72
CA THR A 222 -0.43 4.43 6.04
C THR A 222 -1.05 4.52 7.42
N TRP A 223 -2.22 3.91 7.60
CA TRP A 223 -2.93 3.89 8.88
C TRP A 223 -3.35 2.48 9.27
N LYS A 224 -3.62 2.29 10.56
CA LYS A 224 -4.01 1.00 11.12
C LYS A 224 -5.41 0.61 10.63
N ASN A 225 -5.55 -0.55 9.96
CA ASN A 225 -6.85 -1.10 9.60
C ASN A 225 -7.52 -1.67 10.87
N GLN A 226 -8.64 -1.07 11.29
CA GLN A 226 -9.47 -1.47 12.43
C GLN A 226 -10.93 -1.54 11.99
N ASP A 227 -11.73 -2.36 12.68
CA ASP A 227 -13.19 -2.42 12.48
C ASP A 227 -13.63 -2.58 11.01
N SER A 228 -12.91 -3.43 10.26
CA SER A 228 -13.13 -3.62 8.82
C SER A 228 -14.17 -4.68 8.46
N LEU A 229 -14.87 -5.22 9.47
CA LEU A 229 -15.93 -6.21 9.32
C LEU A 229 -17.24 -5.62 9.85
N ASP A 230 -18.31 -5.77 9.08
CA ASP A 230 -19.67 -5.41 9.49
C ASP A 230 -20.55 -6.66 9.58
N TRP A 231 -21.55 -6.61 10.46
CA TRP A 231 -22.52 -7.69 10.64
C TRP A 231 -23.73 -7.44 9.77
N VAL A 232 -23.87 -8.22 8.70
CA VAL A 232 -25.05 -8.14 7.83
C VAL A 232 -26.01 -9.27 8.18
N LEU A 233 -27.26 -8.92 8.44
CA LEU A 233 -28.33 -9.89 8.57
C LEU A 233 -28.63 -10.45 7.17
N ARG A 234 -28.34 -11.73 6.92
CA ARG A 234 -28.87 -12.39 5.72
C ARG A 234 -30.32 -12.78 6.01
N PRO A 235 -31.31 -12.16 5.33
CA PRO A 235 -32.71 -12.52 5.53
C PRO A 235 -32.92 -14.00 5.21
N LYS A 236 -33.87 -14.63 5.92
CA LYS A 236 -34.23 -16.03 5.70
C LYS A 236 -34.48 -16.30 4.22
N SER A 237 -33.78 -17.27 3.63
CA SER A 237 -34.02 -17.70 2.25
C SER A 237 -35.22 -18.63 2.13
N SER A 238 -35.68 -19.21 3.24
CA SER A 238 -36.86 -20.09 3.34
C SER A 238 -37.40 -20.14 4.77
N SER A 239 -38.59 -20.71 4.99
CA SER A 239 -39.18 -20.87 6.33
C SER A 239 -38.27 -21.60 7.32
N ASP A 240 -37.45 -22.53 6.79
CA ASP A 240 -36.69 -23.51 7.57
C ASP A 240 -35.22 -23.14 7.78
N THR A 241 -34.73 -22.08 7.12
CA THR A 241 -33.38 -21.55 7.36
C THR A 241 -33.43 -20.38 8.37
N PRO A 242 -32.78 -20.46 9.54
CA PRO A 242 -32.67 -19.32 10.46
C PRO A 242 -31.91 -18.17 9.79
N ALA A 243 -32.20 -16.92 10.21
CA ALA A 243 -31.41 -15.78 9.79
C ALA A 243 -29.97 -15.98 10.28
N VAL A 244 -29.00 -15.95 9.35
CA VAL A 244 -27.58 -16.10 9.67
C VAL A 244 -26.95 -14.71 9.65
N TYR A 245 -26.29 -14.34 10.74
CA TYR A 245 -25.42 -13.18 10.75
C TYR A 245 -24.12 -13.55 10.08
N ASP A 246 -23.78 -12.86 8.99
CA ASP A 246 -22.53 -13.05 8.29
C ASP A 246 -21.67 -11.79 8.40
N LYS A 247 -20.36 -11.98 8.54
CA LYS A 247 -19.41 -10.86 8.63
C LYS A 247 -18.98 -10.49 7.22
N HIS A 248 -19.36 -9.30 6.78
CA HIS A 248 -18.92 -8.76 5.50
C HIS A 248 -17.71 -7.83 5.68
N PHE A 249 -16.69 -8.00 4.84
CA PHE A 249 -15.58 -7.05 4.82
C PHE A 249 -16.03 -5.74 4.16
N ILE A 250 -16.01 -4.66 4.92
CA ILE A 250 -16.38 -3.32 4.45
C ILE A 250 -15.16 -2.44 4.11
N GLY A 251 -13.96 -2.90 4.47
CA GLY A 251 -12.71 -2.16 4.23
C GLY A 251 -12.31 -1.25 5.39
N PRO A 252 -11.15 -0.57 5.26
CA PRO A 252 -10.64 0.32 6.28
C PRO A 252 -11.45 1.62 6.32
N THR A 253 -11.44 2.30 7.48
CA THR A 253 -11.87 3.70 7.57
C THR A 253 -11.04 4.54 6.62
N GLN A 254 -11.68 5.39 5.81
CA GLN A 254 -11.02 6.12 4.73
C GLN A 254 -10.40 7.42 5.22
N LEU A 255 -9.10 7.59 4.99
CA LEU A 255 -8.36 8.82 5.28
C LEU A 255 -7.98 9.55 4.02
N GLY A 256 -8.18 10.86 3.95
CA GLY A 256 -7.72 11.72 2.87
C GLY A 256 -6.30 12.24 3.11
N LEU A 257 -5.58 12.47 2.01
CA LEU A 257 -4.27 13.14 1.99
C LEU A 257 -4.33 14.27 0.95
N THR A 258 -3.95 15.48 1.36
CA THR A 258 -3.78 16.61 0.44
C THR A 258 -2.50 17.37 0.72
N ILE A 259 -1.84 17.88 -0.32
CA ILE A 259 -0.64 18.72 -0.24
C ILE A 259 -1.02 20.12 -0.70
N VAL A 260 -0.90 21.09 0.20
CA VAL A 260 -1.06 22.51 -0.13
C VAL A 260 0.31 23.07 -0.49
N LYS A 261 0.42 23.60 -1.71
CA LYS A 261 1.65 24.19 -2.23
C LYS A 261 1.89 25.59 -1.61
N PRO A 262 3.13 26.09 -1.58
CA PRO A 262 3.44 27.42 -1.07
C PRO A 262 2.96 28.56 -1.99
N ASP A 263 2.69 28.28 -3.27
CA ASP A 263 2.15 29.25 -4.22
C ASP A 263 0.63 29.37 -4.09
N ASN A 264 0.15 30.60 -3.91
CA ASN A 264 -1.27 30.91 -4.10
C ASN A 264 -1.52 31.21 -5.58
N HIS A 265 -2.65 30.75 -6.09
CA HIS A 265 -3.15 31.14 -7.40
C HIS A 265 -4.31 32.12 -7.24
N TYR A 266 -4.29 33.23 -7.97
CA TYR A 266 -5.41 34.15 -8.04
C TYR A 266 -6.47 33.61 -9.01
N TYR A 267 -7.65 33.25 -8.51
CA TYR A 267 -8.73 32.67 -9.32
C TYR A 267 -10.07 33.26 -8.86
N PHE A 268 -10.89 33.76 -9.80
CA PHE A 268 -12.16 34.46 -9.54
C PHE A 268 -12.08 35.44 -8.34
N GLU A 269 -11.17 36.40 -8.42
CA GLU A 269 -11.03 37.50 -7.43
C GLU A 269 -10.55 37.09 -6.02
N HIS A 270 -10.16 35.83 -5.82
CA HIS A 270 -9.63 35.35 -4.55
C HIS A 270 -8.33 34.57 -4.73
N TRP A 271 -7.42 34.73 -3.76
CA TRP A 271 -6.22 33.89 -3.67
C TRP A 271 -6.61 32.52 -3.12
N THR A 272 -6.43 31.48 -3.92
CA THR A 272 -6.69 30.10 -3.53
C THR A 272 -5.37 29.33 -3.50
N ALA A 273 -5.17 28.53 -2.44
CA ALA A 273 -3.97 27.71 -2.33
C ALA A 273 -4.08 26.52 -3.28
N ARG A 274 -3.07 26.30 -4.13
CA ARG A 274 -3.04 25.14 -5.02
C ARG A 274 -2.86 23.87 -4.18
N THR A 275 -3.71 22.89 -4.41
CA THR A 275 -3.76 21.67 -3.61
C THR A 275 -3.71 20.43 -4.50
N ILE A 276 -2.84 19.47 -4.16
CA ILE A 276 -2.80 18.13 -4.75
C ILE A 276 -3.59 17.20 -3.84
N THR A 277 -4.54 16.45 -4.37
CA THR A 277 -5.34 15.49 -3.59
C THR A 277 -4.98 14.08 -4.00
N ALA A 278 -4.69 13.21 -3.02
CA ALA A 278 -4.43 11.80 -3.28
C ALA A 278 -5.68 11.12 -3.85
N THR A 279 -5.51 10.39 -4.93
CA THR A 279 -6.58 9.59 -5.55
C THR A 279 -6.62 8.19 -4.97
N ASN A 280 -7.78 7.54 -5.07
CA ASN A 280 -7.92 6.13 -4.74
C ASN A 280 -7.29 5.27 -5.83
N PHE A 281 -6.76 4.11 -5.44
CA PHE A 281 -6.30 3.12 -6.40
C PHE A 281 -7.49 2.36 -7.00
N THR A 282 -7.43 2.10 -8.30
CA THR A 282 -8.44 1.32 -9.00
C THR A 282 -7.83 0.00 -9.47
N ASN A 283 -8.59 -1.08 -9.33
CA ASN A 283 -8.22 -2.39 -9.84
C ASN A 283 -8.38 -2.45 -11.37
N ILE A 284 -7.91 -3.51 -12.03
CA ILE A 284 -8.06 -3.72 -13.49
C ILE A 284 -9.52 -3.74 -13.97
N SER A 285 -10.47 -4.03 -13.07
CA SER A 285 -11.91 -4.01 -13.34
C SER A 285 -12.52 -2.62 -13.16
N GLY A 286 -11.72 -1.60 -12.81
CA GLY A 286 -12.15 -0.23 -12.56
C GLY A 286 -12.77 0.03 -11.18
N GLU A 287 -12.79 -0.97 -10.29
CA GLU A 287 -13.31 -0.80 -8.93
C GLU A 287 -12.25 -0.16 -8.03
N THR A 288 -12.69 0.66 -7.07
CA THR A 288 -11.79 1.19 -6.03
C THR A 288 -11.26 0.06 -5.16
N GLN A 289 -9.94 -0.03 -5.06
CA GLN A 289 -9.25 -1.00 -4.24
C GLN A 289 -9.28 -0.57 -2.76
N ARG A 290 -9.63 -1.49 -1.87
CA ARG A 290 -9.67 -1.24 -0.44
C ARG A 290 -8.26 -1.32 0.13
N VAL A 291 -7.73 -0.17 0.53
CA VAL A 291 -6.37 -0.03 1.07
C VAL A 291 -6.38 0.87 2.30
N ASN A 292 -5.44 0.66 3.22
CA ASN A 292 -5.20 1.52 4.38
C ASN A 292 -3.98 2.43 4.16
N THR A 293 -3.81 2.89 2.92
CA THR A 293 -2.67 3.72 2.52
C THR A 293 -3.06 4.67 1.39
N LYS A 294 -2.44 5.84 1.31
CA LYS A 294 -2.57 6.77 0.18
C LYS A 294 -1.21 7.35 -0.16
N THR A 295 -0.98 7.56 -1.45
CA THR A 295 0.28 8.07 -1.98
C THR A 295 0.07 9.24 -2.92
N ILE A 296 1.00 10.18 -2.93
CA ILE A 296 1.11 11.22 -3.94
C ILE A 296 2.55 11.27 -4.44
N GLU A 297 2.72 11.24 -5.76
CA GLU A 297 3.97 11.64 -6.40
C GLU A 297 3.81 13.03 -7.04
N PHE A 298 4.76 13.90 -6.77
CA PHE A 298 4.74 15.27 -7.30
C PHE A 298 6.16 15.84 -7.43
N LYS A 299 6.27 16.90 -8.23
CA LYS A 299 7.48 17.72 -8.33
C LYS A 299 7.23 19.01 -7.55
N ALA A 300 8.15 19.39 -6.67
CA ALA A 300 8.11 20.70 -6.05
C ALA A 300 8.38 21.76 -7.12
N GLU A 301 7.36 22.53 -7.51
CA GLU A 301 7.48 23.56 -8.55
C GLU A 301 8.25 24.78 -8.03
N THR A 302 7.99 25.14 -6.78
CA THR A 302 8.59 26.27 -6.08
C THR A 302 9.23 25.79 -4.79
N SER A 303 10.37 26.39 -4.44
CA SER A 303 11.01 26.17 -3.15
C SER A 303 10.16 26.84 -2.08
N GLY A 304 9.84 26.12 -1.01
CA GLY A 304 9.00 26.69 0.03
C GLY A 304 8.40 25.64 0.95
N THR A 305 7.52 26.10 1.83
CA THR A 305 6.86 25.24 2.81
C THR A 305 5.58 24.64 2.22
N TYR A 306 5.58 23.34 2.01
CA TYR A 306 4.42 22.56 1.61
C TYR A 306 3.71 22.06 2.88
N ARG A 307 2.38 22.10 2.88
CA ARG A 307 1.57 21.64 4.01
C ARG A 307 0.81 20.37 3.63
N PHE A 308 1.13 19.29 4.33
CA PHE A 308 0.52 17.97 4.22
C PHE A 308 -0.64 17.86 5.19
N ASN A 309 -1.84 17.68 4.67
CA ASN A 309 -3.06 17.56 5.46
C ASN A 309 -3.57 16.12 5.41
N VAL A 310 -3.84 15.56 6.58
CA VAL A 310 -4.45 14.23 6.76
C VAL A 310 -5.75 14.37 7.54
N TYR A 311 -6.81 13.70 7.09
CA TYR A 311 -8.15 13.83 7.66
C TYR A 311 -9.01 12.59 7.38
N PHE A 312 -10.09 12.39 8.13
CA PHE A 312 -11.12 11.42 7.79
C PHE A 312 -11.95 11.91 6.61
N GLU A 313 -12.10 11.10 5.53
CA GLU A 313 -12.82 11.53 4.32
C GLU A 313 -14.31 11.70 4.55
N ASN A 314 -14.89 10.84 5.38
CA ASN A 314 -16.31 10.81 5.70
C ASN A 314 -16.50 10.83 7.22
N ASP A 315 -17.65 11.36 7.67
CA ASP A 315 -18.16 11.13 9.03
C ASP A 315 -18.64 9.67 9.13
N ASP A 316 -17.69 8.74 9.12
CA ASP A 316 -17.92 7.33 9.39
C ASP A 316 -18.05 7.13 10.91
N ALA A 317 -19.05 6.38 11.37
CA ALA A 317 -19.20 6.04 12.79
C ALA A 317 -17.98 5.26 13.33
N ARG A 318 -17.15 4.69 12.45
CA ARG A 318 -15.88 4.04 12.76
C ARG A 318 -14.69 5.00 12.85
N SER A 319 -14.89 6.30 12.61
CA SER A 319 -13.86 7.34 12.75
C SER A 319 -13.49 7.56 14.21
N LYS A 320 -12.65 6.66 14.73
CA LYS A 320 -12.01 6.73 16.04
C LYS A 320 -10.60 7.30 15.90
N ASP A 321 -9.99 7.67 17.03
CA ASP A 321 -8.59 8.05 17.06
C ASP A 321 -7.72 6.94 16.43
N MET A 322 -6.87 7.30 15.47
CA MET A 322 -6.19 6.34 14.62
C MET A 322 -4.71 6.66 14.43
N ASP A 323 -3.87 5.66 14.60
CA ASP A 323 -2.44 5.77 14.33
C ASP A 323 -2.18 5.90 12.82
N VAL A 324 -1.37 6.89 12.46
CA VAL A 324 -0.97 7.18 11.09
C VAL A 324 0.54 7.38 11.04
N ALA A 325 1.19 6.71 10.09
CA ALA A 325 2.56 6.98 9.69
C ALA A 325 2.54 7.76 8.38
N LEU A 326 3.11 8.97 8.39
CA LEU A 326 3.39 9.75 7.19
C LEU A 326 4.89 9.67 6.90
N THR A 327 5.25 9.27 5.68
CA THR A 327 6.65 9.15 5.25
C THR A 327 6.81 9.73 3.85
N TYR A 328 8.00 10.21 3.51
CA TYR A 328 8.30 10.64 2.14
C TYR A 328 9.76 10.42 1.77
N SER A 329 10.02 10.25 0.48
CA SER A 329 11.38 10.19 -0.07
C SER A 329 11.46 10.84 -1.44
N LYS A 330 12.65 11.29 -1.82
CA LYS A 330 12.95 11.73 -3.18
C LYS A 330 12.88 10.55 -4.16
N ILE A 331 12.46 10.82 -5.39
CA ILE A 331 12.36 9.80 -6.45
C ILE A 331 13.72 9.56 -7.10
#